data_AF-A0A1Q4VVI7-F1
#
_entry.id   AF-A0A1Q4VVI7-F1
#
_cell.length_a   1.000
_cell.length_b   1.000
_cell.length_c   1.000
_cell.angle_alpha   90.00
_cell.angle_beta   90.00
_cell.angle_gamma   90.00
#
_symmetry.space_group_name_H-M   'P 1'
#
loop_
_entity.id
_entity.type
_entity.pdbx_description
1 polymer ?
#
loop_
_entity_poly.entity_id
_entity_poly.type
_entity_poly.pdbx_seq_one_letter_code
_entity_poly.pdbx_strand_id
1 'polypeptide(L)'
;MTKEEALTSGALEPSPVSLLNGCTDYAYKGGPAPDPVRMAAEAEVRTKADKALARIDEIKAARKPLASPPSGASSKELQEYLAGLREQLDQTEAGRREMAVLYKDLDLLGPARKNRDQAFLTTGRVNFGTEGLRQLVAPAGARTAEGIGAGSTEEELKRAYEGRDLKPIKEGGYELPSESGSGGPDWFYEFTMADGKVAGLALVKHNTYCA
;
A
#
# COMPACT_ATOMS: atom_id res chain seq x y z
N MET A 1 7.30 -11.12 14.64
CA MET A 1 8.41 -11.53 13.77
C MET A 1 8.95 -10.29 13.08
N THR A 2 10.22 -9.99 13.29
CA THR A 2 10.92 -8.90 12.61
C THR A 2 11.36 -9.34 11.21
N LYS A 3 11.78 -8.38 10.40
CA LYS A 3 12.33 -8.62 9.06
C LYS A 3 13.61 -9.45 9.14
N GLU A 4 14.50 -9.11 10.07
CA GLU A 4 15.81 -9.75 10.26
C GLU A 4 15.64 -11.20 10.71
N GLU A 5 14.70 -11.46 11.62
CA GLU A 5 14.33 -12.81 12.05
C GLU A 5 13.82 -13.65 10.87
N ALA A 6 12.92 -13.09 10.06
CA ALA A 6 12.35 -13.80 8.92
C ALA A 6 13.37 -14.08 7.80
N LEU A 7 14.31 -13.17 7.57
CA LEU A 7 15.39 -13.36 6.59
C LEU A 7 16.44 -14.39 7.06
N THR A 8 16.65 -14.50 8.37
CA THR A 8 17.65 -15.40 8.95
C THR A 8 17.09 -16.81 9.18
N SER A 9 15.85 -16.91 9.67
CA SER A 9 15.23 -18.18 10.08
C SER A 9 14.12 -18.65 9.13
N GLY A 10 13.61 -17.76 8.29
CA GLY A 10 12.53 -18.07 7.36
C GLY A 10 13.03 -18.57 6.00
N ALA A 11 12.14 -19.23 5.27
CA ALA A 11 12.40 -19.66 3.89
C ALA A 11 12.21 -18.49 2.91
N LEU A 12 12.96 -17.38 3.09
CA LEU A 12 12.92 -16.19 2.21
C LEU A 12 14.21 -16.00 1.42
N GLU A 13 14.09 -15.43 0.23
CA GLU A 13 15.25 -14.92 -0.49
C GLU A 13 15.83 -13.66 0.18
N PRO A 14 17.16 -13.44 0.12
CA PRO A 14 17.80 -12.35 0.85
C PRO A 14 17.59 -10.99 0.19
N SER A 15 17.27 -10.96 -1.11
CA SER A 15 17.08 -9.73 -1.88
C SER A 15 15.60 -9.36 -1.95
N PRO A 16 15.25 -8.08 -1.75
CA PRO A 16 13.88 -7.62 -1.89
C PRO A 16 13.46 -7.69 -3.36
N VAL A 17 12.21 -8.10 -3.57
CA VAL A 17 11.61 -8.24 -4.90
C VAL A 17 10.57 -7.17 -5.21
N SER A 18 10.20 -6.33 -4.25
CA SER A 18 9.43 -5.09 -4.46
C SER A 18 9.70 -4.12 -3.30
N LEU A 19 9.68 -2.82 -3.60
CA LEU A 19 9.77 -1.73 -2.61
C LEU A 19 8.55 -0.79 -2.67
N LEU A 20 7.49 -1.26 -3.33
CA LEU A 20 6.31 -0.47 -3.61
C LEU A 20 5.60 -0.03 -2.33
N ASN A 21 5.06 1.19 -2.34
CA ASN A 21 4.34 1.78 -1.22
C ASN A 21 5.14 1.87 0.09
N GLY A 22 6.48 1.75 0.08
CA GLY A 22 7.27 1.80 1.31
C GLY A 22 7.17 0.53 2.15
N CYS A 23 6.56 -0.51 1.59
CA CYS A 23 6.69 -1.87 2.08
C CYS A 23 7.87 -2.56 1.38
N THR A 24 8.43 -3.58 2.03
CA THR A 24 9.43 -4.45 1.41
C THR A 24 8.86 -5.84 1.20
N ASP A 25 8.93 -6.32 -0.04
CA ASP A 25 8.50 -7.66 -0.40
C ASP A 25 9.71 -8.56 -0.62
N TYR A 26 9.62 -9.80 -0.14
CA TYR A 26 10.60 -10.86 -0.33
C TYR A 26 9.92 -12.09 -0.94
N ALA A 27 10.59 -12.73 -1.88
CA ALA A 27 10.16 -14.03 -2.38
C ALA A 27 10.46 -15.13 -1.35
N TYR A 28 9.69 -16.21 -1.37
CA TYR A 28 10.11 -17.44 -0.68
C TYR A 28 11.34 -18.06 -1.38
N LYS A 29 12.06 -18.92 -0.68
CA LYS A 29 13.21 -19.67 -1.22
C LYS A 29 12.83 -20.41 -2.50
N GLY A 30 13.65 -20.24 -3.54
CA GLY A 30 13.39 -20.81 -4.87
C GLY A 30 12.34 -20.03 -5.68
N GLY A 31 11.81 -18.92 -5.14
CA GLY A 31 10.99 -17.96 -5.86
C GLY A 31 11.81 -17.12 -6.84
N PRO A 32 11.15 -16.24 -7.62
CA PRO A 32 11.83 -15.49 -8.65
C PRO A 32 12.75 -14.43 -8.04
N ALA A 33 13.89 -14.23 -8.69
CA ALA A 33 14.81 -13.15 -8.37
C ALA A 33 14.14 -11.78 -8.60
N PRO A 34 14.67 -10.68 -8.01
CA PRO A 34 14.18 -9.34 -8.29
C PRO A 34 14.23 -9.04 -9.78
N ASP A 35 13.09 -8.60 -10.34
CA ASP A 35 13.01 -8.16 -11.73
C ASP A 35 13.47 -6.69 -11.80
N PRO A 36 14.64 -6.40 -12.41
CA PRO A 36 15.18 -5.04 -12.43
C PRO A 36 14.28 -4.05 -13.18
N VAL A 37 13.54 -4.49 -14.19
CA VAL A 37 12.65 -3.62 -14.97
C VAL A 37 11.43 -3.25 -14.13
N ARG A 38 10.80 -4.23 -13.47
CA ARG A 38 9.67 -3.96 -12.57
C ARG A 38 10.09 -3.11 -11.37
N MET A 39 11.24 -3.43 -10.76
CA MET A 39 11.79 -2.67 -9.63
C MET A 39 12.06 -1.20 -10.00
N ALA A 40 12.63 -0.95 -11.19
CA ALA A 40 12.84 0.40 -11.68
C ALA A 40 11.53 1.15 -11.91
N ALA A 41 10.52 0.49 -12.48
CA ALA A 41 9.19 1.07 -12.67
C ALA A 41 8.51 1.42 -11.33
N GLU A 42 8.59 0.53 -10.33
CA GLU A 42 8.08 0.80 -8.97
C GLU A 42 8.79 2.01 -8.33
N ALA A 43 10.12 2.07 -8.46
CA ALA A 43 10.91 3.18 -7.95
C ALA A 43 10.58 4.51 -8.65
N GLU A 44 10.32 4.50 -9.96
CA GLU A 44 9.93 5.69 -10.71
C GLU A 44 8.57 6.22 -10.23
N VAL A 45 7.59 5.34 -10.02
CA VAL A 45 6.27 5.73 -9.51
C VAL A 45 6.39 6.35 -8.12
N ARG A 46 7.17 5.73 -7.22
CA ARG A 46 7.43 6.28 -5.88
C ARG A 46 8.10 7.65 -5.97
N THR A 47 9.15 7.78 -6.79
CA THR A 47 9.90 9.03 -6.97
C THR A 47 9.00 10.19 -7.43
N LYS A 48 8.05 9.92 -8.33
CA LYS A 48 7.09 10.93 -8.82
C LYS A 48 6.18 11.42 -7.69
N ALA A 49 5.58 10.48 -6.95
CA ALA A 49 4.72 10.80 -5.81
C ALA A 49 5.46 11.59 -4.72
N ASP A 50 6.68 11.16 -4.36
CA ASP A 50 7.50 11.82 -3.32
C ASP A 50 7.89 13.24 -3.75
N LYS A 51 8.20 13.45 -5.03
CA LYS A 51 8.51 14.77 -5.57
C LYS A 51 7.32 15.73 -5.53
N ALA A 52 6.13 15.24 -5.88
CA ALA A 52 4.90 16.05 -5.78
C ALA A 52 4.60 16.40 -4.32
N LEU A 53 4.73 15.44 -3.40
CA LEU A 53 4.56 15.65 -1.97
C LEU A 53 5.56 16.68 -1.41
N ALA A 54 6.84 16.56 -1.74
CA ALA A 54 7.86 17.51 -1.31
C ALA A 54 7.55 18.95 -1.75
N ARG A 55 7.07 19.14 -2.98
CA ARG A 55 6.65 20.46 -3.48
C ARG A 55 5.45 21.02 -2.73
N ILE A 56 4.47 20.19 -2.42
CA ILE A 56 3.31 20.58 -1.61
C ILE A 56 3.78 21.07 -0.23
N ASP A 57 4.73 20.36 0.38
CA ASP A 57 5.26 20.71 1.69
C ASP A 57 6.15 21.96 1.65
N GLU A 58 6.94 22.17 0.60
CA GLU A 58 7.66 23.42 0.34
C GLU A 58 6.70 24.62 0.23
N ILE A 59 5.60 24.47 -0.51
CA ILE A 59 4.57 25.53 -0.64
C ILE A 59 3.93 25.83 0.71
N LYS A 60 3.62 24.81 1.51
CA LYS A 60 3.07 24.98 2.86
C LYS A 60 4.08 25.67 3.79
N ALA A 61 5.35 25.29 3.74
CA ALA A 61 6.41 25.85 4.57
C ALA A 61 6.73 27.32 4.20
N ALA A 62 6.61 27.68 2.91
CA ALA A 62 6.81 29.04 2.44
C ALA A 62 5.66 30.00 2.82
N ARG A 63 4.50 29.47 3.20
CA ARG A 63 3.34 30.29 3.58
C ARG A 63 3.60 31.01 4.90
N LYS A 64 3.74 32.33 4.82
CA LYS A 64 3.87 33.20 6.01
C LYS A 64 2.49 33.48 6.62
N PRO A 65 2.35 33.46 7.96
CA PRO A 65 1.17 34.00 8.62
C PRO A 65 1.00 35.47 8.24
N LEU A 66 -0.23 35.87 7.90
CA LEU A 66 -0.57 37.25 7.58
C LEU A 66 -1.38 37.83 8.73
N ALA A 67 -0.84 38.85 9.40
CA ALA A 67 -1.57 39.57 10.43
C ALA A 67 -2.56 40.54 9.78
N SER A 68 -3.78 40.61 10.33
CA SER A 68 -4.73 41.65 9.93
C SER A 68 -4.15 43.03 10.25
N PRO A 69 -4.32 44.02 9.37
CA PRO A 69 -3.85 45.37 9.63
C PRO A 69 -4.59 45.96 10.85
N PRO A 70 -3.90 46.74 11.71
CA PRO A 70 -4.51 47.35 12.88
C PRO A 70 -5.54 48.43 12.47
N SER A 71 -6.41 48.78 13.42
CA SER A 71 -7.29 49.96 13.23
C SER A 71 -6.43 51.22 13.05
N GLY A 72 -6.69 51.99 11.99
CA GLY A 72 -5.90 53.17 11.63
C GLY A 72 -4.67 52.89 10.76
N ALA A 73 -4.51 51.69 10.21
CA ALA A 73 -3.43 51.35 9.29
C ALA A 73 -3.30 52.34 8.13
N SER A 74 -2.06 52.69 7.79
CA SER A 74 -1.72 53.53 6.66
C SER A 74 -2.07 52.86 5.33
N SER A 75 -2.18 53.66 4.26
CA SER A 75 -2.38 53.13 2.90
C SER A 75 -1.28 52.16 2.47
N LYS A 76 -0.04 52.35 2.96
CA LYS A 76 1.09 51.46 2.69
C LYS A 76 0.90 50.11 3.36
N GLU A 77 0.53 50.08 4.64
CA GLU A 77 0.28 48.83 5.39
C GLU A 77 -0.90 48.05 4.80
N LEU A 78 -1.96 48.75 4.36
CA LEU A 78 -3.08 48.12 3.66
C LEU A 78 -2.65 47.51 2.31
N GLN A 79 -1.77 48.19 1.56
CA GLN A 79 -1.24 47.66 0.29
C GLN A 79 -0.37 46.42 0.51
N GLU A 80 0.49 46.43 1.53
CA GLU A 80 1.33 45.28 1.91
C GLU A 80 0.47 44.09 2.34
N TYR A 81 -0.58 44.33 3.12
CA TYR A 81 -1.55 43.28 3.50
C TYR A 81 -2.25 42.68 2.27
N LEU A 82 -2.74 43.51 1.35
CA LEU A 82 -3.39 43.03 0.11
C LEU A 82 -2.42 42.26 -0.80
N ALA A 83 -1.15 42.68 -0.86
CA ALA A 83 -0.11 41.93 -1.59
C ALA A 83 0.14 40.56 -0.96
N GLY A 84 0.23 40.50 0.38
CA GLY A 84 0.36 39.23 1.10
C GLY A 84 -0.83 38.29 0.92
N LEU A 85 -2.07 38.83 0.86
CA LEU A 85 -3.25 38.03 0.56
C LEU A 85 -3.19 37.42 -0.86
N ARG A 86 -2.73 38.20 -1.85
CA ARG A 86 -2.55 37.70 -3.23
C ARG A 86 -1.50 36.59 -3.28
N GLU A 87 -0.37 36.78 -2.63
CA GLU A 87 0.67 35.75 -2.53
C GLU A 87 0.13 34.46 -1.89
N GLN A 88 -0.66 34.55 -0.81
CA GLN A 88 -1.27 33.37 -0.19
C GLN A 88 -2.29 32.66 -1.09
N LEU A 89 -3.02 33.41 -1.93
CA LEU A 89 -3.92 32.83 -2.94
C LEU A 89 -3.13 32.10 -4.02
N ASP A 90 -2.09 32.72 -4.57
CA ASP A 90 -1.21 32.11 -5.57
C ASP A 90 -0.56 30.82 -5.05
N GLN A 91 -0.09 30.83 -3.79
CA GLN A 91 0.43 29.64 -3.11
C GLN A 91 -0.65 28.55 -2.94
N THR A 92 -1.91 28.93 -2.66
CA THR A 92 -3.02 27.96 -2.57
C THR A 92 -3.25 27.29 -3.92
N GLU A 93 -3.26 28.07 -5.00
CA GLU A 93 -3.46 27.54 -6.35
C GLU A 93 -2.29 26.64 -6.77
N ALA A 94 -1.05 27.05 -6.49
CA ALA A 94 0.13 26.23 -6.72
C ALA A 94 0.04 24.90 -5.97
N GLY A 95 -0.34 24.93 -4.68
CA GLY A 95 -0.53 23.73 -3.88
C GLY A 95 -1.62 22.82 -4.45
N ARG A 96 -2.74 23.37 -4.93
CA ARG A 96 -3.79 22.58 -5.61
C ARG A 96 -3.31 21.91 -6.90
N ARG A 97 -2.48 22.60 -7.68
CA ARG A 97 -1.90 22.02 -8.91
C ARG A 97 -0.96 20.85 -8.58
N GLU A 98 -0.10 21.01 -7.59
CA GLU A 98 0.81 19.93 -7.15
C GLU A 98 0.03 18.77 -6.50
N MET A 99 -1.06 19.03 -5.78
CA MET A 99 -1.97 17.97 -5.30
C MET A 99 -2.60 17.17 -6.45
N ALA A 100 -2.98 17.83 -7.55
CA ALA A 100 -3.50 17.13 -8.73
C ALA A 100 -2.42 16.27 -9.41
N VAL A 101 -1.17 16.73 -9.43
CA VAL A 101 -0.01 15.92 -9.87
C VAL A 101 0.17 14.71 -8.96
N LEU A 102 0.18 14.91 -7.64
CA LEU A 102 0.28 13.83 -6.67
C LEU A 102 -0.80 12.76 -6.90
N TYR A 103 -2.07 13.13 -7.05
CA TYR A 103 -3.13 12.16 -7.30
C TYR A 103 -2.92 11.36 -8.60
N LYS A 104 -2.52 12.04 -9.68
CA LYS A 104 -2.21 11.38 -10.94
C LYS A 104 -1.05 10.38 -10.79
N ASP A 105 -0.03 10.72 -10.01
CA ASP A 105 1.11 9.83 -9.77
C ASP A 105 0.73 8.66 -8.85
N LEU A 106 -0.14 8.90 -7.85
CA LEU A 106 -0.68 7.84 -6.99
C LEU A 106 -1.56 6.85 -7.77
N ASP A 107 -2.25 7.27 -8.82
CA ASP A 107 -3.02 6.37 -9.70
C ASP A 107 -2.13 5.31 -10.38
N LEU A 108 -0.84 5.59 -10.57
CA LEU A 108 0.13 4.63 -11.14
C LEU A 108 0.47 3.50 -10.15
N LEU A 109 0.21 3.67 -8.85
CA LEU A 109 0.46 2.64 -7.85
C LEU A 109 -0.49 1.44 -7.99
N GLY A 110 -1.71 1.66 -8.48
CA GLY A 110 -2.68 0.58 -8.71
C GLY A 110 -2.17 -0.46 -9.72
N PRO A 111 -1.82 -0.05 -10.95
CA PRO A 111 -1.17 -0.91 -11.93
C PRO A 111 0.13 -1.55 -11.42
N ALA A 112 0.98 -0.80 -10.71
CA ALA A 112 2.21 -1.36 -10.13
C ALA A 112 1.92 -2.49 -9.13
N ARG A 113 0.92 -2.32 -8.25
CA ARG A 113 0.47 -3.38 -7.32
C ARG A 113 0.00 -4.62 -8.08
N LYS A 114 -0.86 -4.44 -9.09
CA LYS A 114 -1.36 -5.55 -9.92
C LYS A 114 -0.23 -6.31 -10.61
N ASN A 115 0.73 -5.61 -11.20
CA ASN A 115 1.88 -6.23 -11.87
C ASN A 115 2.75 -7.02 -10.89
N ARG A 116 3.00 -6.46 -9.70
CA ARG A 116 3.69 -7.19 -8.63
C ARG A 116 2.90 -8.43 -8.21
N ASP A 117 1.61 -8.28 -7.88
CA ASP A 117 0.80 -9.40 -7.38
C ASP A 117 0.70 -10.53 -8.41
N GLN A 118 0.58 -10.19 -9.71
CA GLN A 118 0.62 -11.17 -10.79
C GLN A 118 1.96 -11.93 -10.86
N ALA A 119 3.10 -11.25 -10.65
CA ALA A 119 4.42 -11.87 -10.72
C ALA A 119 4.66 -12.91 -9.61
N PHE A 120 3.93 -12.79 -8.48
CA PHE A 120 4.07 -13.68 -7.32
C PHE A 120 2.84 -14.54 -7.05
N LEU A 121 1.84 -14.51 -7.93
CA LEU A 121 0.58 -15.23 -7.73
C LEU A 121 0.78 -16.73 -7.47
N THR A 122 1.75 -17.34 -8.16
CA THR A 122 2.02 -18.78 -8.05
C THR A 122 3.11 -19.12 -7.05
N THR A 123 4.08 -18.23 -6.85
CA THR A 123 5.25 -18.49 -5.99
C THR A 123 5.05 -17.98 -4.57
N GLY A 124 4.06 -17.12 -4.34
CA GLY A 124 3.88 -16.42 -3.09
C GLY A 124 4.94 -15.34 -2.85
N ARG A 125 4.72 -14.55 -1.80
CA ARG A 125 5.64 -13.50 -1.33
C ARG A 125 5.34 -13.15 0.12
N VAL A 126 6.33 -12.59 0.79
CA VAL A 126 6.19 -12.03 2.14
C VAL A 126 6.41 -10.54 2.10
N ASN A 127 5.54 -9.78 2.75
CA ASN A 127 5.53 -8.33 2.76
C ASN A 127 5.68 -7.81 4.19
N PHE A 128 6.62 -6.88 4.35
CA PHE A 128 6.92 -6.19 5.59
C PHE A 128 6.57 -4.72 5.46
N GLY A 129 5.79 -4.22 6.43
CA GLY A 129 5.53 -2.80 6.62
C GLY A 129 6.48 -2.18 7.65
N THR A 130 6.15 -0.97 8.11
CA THR A 130 6.96 -0.22 9.09
C THR A 130 7.02 -0.92 10.45
N GLU A 131 5.97 -1.65 10.83
CA GLU A 131 5.86 -2.36 12.11
C GLU A 131 6.22 -3.85 12.02
N GLY A 132 6.78 -4.31 10.88
CA GLY A 132 7.18 -5.69 10.66
C GLY A 132 6.24 -6.46 9.72
N LEU A 133 6.06 -7.76 9.97
CA LEU A 133 5.33 -8.65 9.07
C LEU A 133 3.88 -8.16 8.88
N ARG A 134 3.50 -7.93 7.62
CA ARG A 134 2.19 -7.40 7.24
C ARG A 134 1.37 -8.40 6.42
N GLN A 135 2.01 -9.14 5.53
CA GLN A 135 1.29 -10.05 4.64
C GLN A 135 2.14 -11.26 4.24
N LEU A 136 1.50 -12.42 4.19
CA LEU A 136 2.02 -13.69 3.67
C LEU A 136 1.13 -14.12 2.51
N VAL A 137 1.58 -13.96 1.28
CA VAL A 137 0.87 -14.46 0.09
C VAL A 137 1.32 -15.89 -0.16
N ALA A 138 0.39 -16.84 -0.13
CA ALA A 138 0.68 -18.25 -0.21
C ALA A 138 1.10 -18.67 -1.65
N PRO A 139 2.05 -19.62 -1.80
CA PRO A 139 2.32 -20.23 -3.10
C PRO A 139 1.15 -21.11 -3.59
N ALA A 140 1.08 -21.43 -4.88
CA ALA A 140 -0.06 -22.10 -5.53
C ALA A 140 -0.47 -23.46 -4.89
N GLY A 141 0.49 -24.17 -4.28
CA GLY A 141 0.25 -25.44 -3.60
C GLY A 141 -0.17 -25.31 -2.14
N ALA A 142 -0.08 -24.13 -1.54
CA ALA A 142 -0.49 -23.93 -0.16
C ALA A 142 -2.02 -23.96 -0.03
N ARG A 143 -2.46 -24.47 1.13
CA ARG A 143 -3.85 -24.62 1.50
C ARG A 143 -4.04 -24.25 2.96
N THR A 144 -5.22 -23.78 3.29
CA THR A 144 -5.70 -23.70 4.68
C THR A 144 -5.90 -25.10 5.27
N ALA A 145 -6.16 -25.18 6.58
CA ALA A 145 -6.46 -26.45 7.25
C ALA A 145 -7.71 -27.15 6.67
N GLU A 146 -8.66 -26.36 6.16
CA GLU A 146 -9.88 -26.81 5.50
C GLU A 146 -9.66 -27.21 4.04
N GLY A 147 -8.42 -27.12 3.54
CA GLY A 147 -8.06 -27.53 2.18
C GLY A 147 -8.36 -26.46 1.10
N ILE A 148 -8.61 -25.21 1.50
CA ILE A 148 -8.90 -24.12 0.55
C ILE A 148 -7.61 -23.42 0.10
N GLY A 149 -7.49 -23.18 -1.21
CA GLY A 149 -6.44 -22.35 -1.79
C GLY A 149 -6.60 -22.26 -3.31
N ALA A 150 -5.54 -21.86 -4.02
CA ALA A 150 -5.58 -21.64 -5.47
C ALA A 150 -6.19 -22.83 -6.25
N GLY A 151 -7.28 -22.59 -6.98
CA GLY A 151 -8.04 -23.58 -7.75
C GLY A 151 -9.32 -24.08 -7.08
N SER A 152 -9.50 -23.87 -5.77
CA SER A 152 -10.77 -24.14 -5.08
C SER A 152 -11.89 -23.26 -5.66
N THR A 153 -13.08 -23.81 -5.82
CA THR A 153 -14.27 -23.08 -6.27
C THR A 153 -14.79 -22.15 -5.19
N GLU A 154 -15.55 -21.14 -5.59
CA GLU A 154 -16.27 -20.26 -4.66
C GLU A 154 -17.22 -21.03 -3.73
N GLU A 155 -17.84 -22.09 -4.23
CA GLU A 155 -18.75 -22.95 -3.47
C GLU A 155 -18.01 -23.75 -2.39
N GLU A 156 -16.84 -24.31 -2.71
CA GLU A 156 -15.97 -24.99 -1.74
C GLU A 156 -15.50 -24.01 -0.66
N LEU A 157 -15.09 -22.80 -1.04
CA LEU A 157 -14.69 -21.75 -0.10
C LEU A 157 -15.82 -21.40 0.88
N LYS A 158 -17.03 -21.12 0.36
CA LYS A 158 -18.19 -20.77 1.19
C LYS A 158 -18.58 -21.92 2.11
N ARG A 159 -18.55 -23.16 1.61
CA ARG A 159 -18.88 -24.35 2.41
C ARG A 159 -17.87 -24.58 3.54
N ALA A 160 -16.57 -24.37 3.27
CA ALA A 160 -15.52 -24.56 4.27
C ALA A 160 -15.61 -23.55 5.42
N TYR A 161 -16.10 -22.34 5.16
CA TYR A 161 -16.13 -21.24 6.13
C TYR A 161 -17.53 -20.73 6.46
N GLU A 162 -18.56 -21.53 6.19
CA GLU A 162 -19.92 -21.22 6.58
C GLU A 162 -19.99 -21.01 8.11
N GLY A 163 -20.56 -19.88 8.53
CA GLY A 163 -20.65 -19.52 9.95
C GLY A 163 -19.36 -18.99 10.60
N ARG A 164 -18.25 -18.83 9.86
CA ARG A 164 -16.96 -18.34 10.37
C ARG A 164 -16.66 -16.86 10.06
N ASP A 165 -17.69 -16.08 9.76
CA ASP A 165 -17.58 -14.64 9.41
C ASP A 165 -16.81 -14.36 8.10
N LEU A 166 -16.92 -15.26 7.12
CA LEU A 166 -16.45 -15.04 5.75
C LEU A 166 -17.22 -13.89 5.09
N LYS A 167 -16.52 -12.84 4.65
CA LYS A 167 -17.12 -11.63 4.06
C LYS A 167 -16.58 -11.34 2.67
N PRO A 168 -17.39 -10.81 1.74
CA PRO A 168 -16.86 -10.31 0.47
C PRO A 168 -16.04 -9.02 0.67
N ILE A 169 -14.98 -8.84 -0.12
CA ILE A 169 -14.15 -7.63 -0.11
C ILE A 169 -14.34 -6.78 -1.38
N LYS A 170 -14.10 -5.47 -1.28
CA LYS A 170 -14.35 -4.49 -2.35
C LYS A 170 -13.54 -4.74 -3.63
N GLU A 171 -12.36 -5.34 -3.50
CA GLU A 171 -11.45 -5.63 -4.62
C GLU A 171 -11.81 -6.94 -5.35
N GLY A 172 -12.87 -7.62 -4.90
CA GLY A 172 -13.26 -8.95 -5.37
C GLY A 172 -12.65 -10.04 -4.49
N GLY A 173 -13.45 -11.06 -4.20
CA GLY A 173 -13.06 -12.18 -3.35
C GLY A 173 -13.58 -12.07 -1.92
N TYR A 174 -12.90 -12.74 -1.00
CA TYR A 174 -13.40 -12.95 0.36
C TYR A 174 -12.32 -12.74 1.43
N GLU A 175 -12.72 -12.27 2.60
CA GLU A 175 -11.89 -12.22 3.80
C GLU A 175 -12.51 -13.03 4.94
N LEU A 176 -11.65 -13.53 5.82
CA LEU A 176 -12.01 -14.34 6.98
C LEU A 176 -11.06 -14.01 8.14
N PRO A 177 -11.54 -13.70 9.35
CA PRO A 177 -10.67 -13.56 10.51
C PRO A 177 -9.87 -14.86 10.74
N SER A 178 -8.55 -14.74 10.92
CA SER A 178 -7.75 -15.89 11.31
C SER A 178 -8.10 -16.28 12.74
N GLU A 179 -8.40 -17.55 12.99
CA GLU A 179 -8.55 -18.03 14.36
C GLU A 179 -7.27 -17.77 15.15
N SER A 180 -7.40 -17.59 16.46
CA SER A 180 -6.36 -17.13 17.40
C SER A 180 -5.05 -17.95 17.45
N GLY A 181 -4.86 -18.93 16.57
CA GLY A 181 -3.62 -19.71 16.39
C GLY A 181 -2.74 -19.31 15.18
N SER A 182 -3.24 -18.60 14.17
CA SER A 182 -2.49 -18.35 12.92
C SER A 182 -1.80 -16.98 12.82
N GLY A 183 -2.07 -16.05 13.75
CA GLY A 183 -1.48 -14.71 13.73
C GLY A 183 -1.96 -13.78 14.84
N GLY A 184 -3.10 -14.07 15.46
CA GLY A 184 -3.73 -13.22 16.48
C GLY A 184 -4.96 -12.48 15.91
N PRO A 185 -5.62 -11.64 16.72
CA PRO A 185 -6.92 -11.06 16.38
C PRO A 185 -6.91 -10.09 15.19
N ASP A 186 -5.74 -9.61 14.75
CA ASP A 186 -5.59 -8.62 13.67
C ASP A 186 -5.29 -9.25 12.29
N TRP A 187 -5.27 -10.58 12.19
CA TRP A 187 -4.91 -11.29 10.96
C TRP A 187 -6.13 -11.87 10.27
N PHE A 188 -6.14 -11.77 8.95
CA PHE A 188 -7.23 -12.18 8.10
C PHE A 188 -6.70 -13.04 6.95
N TYR A 189 -7.38 -14.15 6.67
CA TYR A 189 -7.23 -14.80 5.38
C TYR A 189 -7.95 -13.96 4.33
N GLU A 190 -7.26 -13.66 3.23
CA GLU A 190 -7.83 -13.05 2.04
C GLU A 190 -7.74 -14.04 0.88
N PHE A 191 -8.88 -14.31 0.26
CA PHE A 191 -9.03 -15.18 -0.91
C PHE A 191 -9.34 -14.33 -2.12
N THR A 192 -8.35 -14.14 -2.99
CA THR A 192 -8.55 -13.47 -4.29
C THR A 192 -9.27 -14.42 -5.22
N MET A 193 -10.33 -13.95 -5.89
CA MET A 193 -11.12 -14.76 -6.82
C MET A 193 -10.85 -14.37 -8.28
N ALA A 194 -10.76 -15.37 -9.16
CA ALA A 194 -10.78 -15.20 -10.61
C ALA A 194 -11.55 -16.37 -11.24
N ASP A 195 -12.39 -16.09 -12.23
CA ASP A 195 -13.15 -17.10 -12.98
C ASP A 195 -13.93 -18.08 -12.07
N GLY A 196 -14.52 -17.57 -10.99
CA GLY A 196 -15.31 -18.36 -10.02
C GLY A 196 -14.47 -19.27 -9.11
N LYS A 197 -13.14 -19.12 -9.11
CA LYS A 197 -12.20 -19.90 -8.30
C LYS A 197 -11.28 -19.00 -7.51
N VAL A 198 -10.75 -19.52 -6.41
CA VAL A 198 -9.66 -18.91 -5.65
C VAL A 198 -8.43 -18.87 -6.57
N ALA A 199 -7.94 -17.68 -6.89
CA ALA A 199 -6.72 -17.46 -7.64
C ALA A 199 -5.52 -17.27 -6.71
N GLY A 200 -5.74 -16.66 -5.54
CA GLY A 200 -4.71 -16.36 -4.56
C GLY A 200 -5.23 -16.50 -3.13
N LEU A 201 -4.32 -16.80 -2.22
CA LEU A 201 -4.56 -16.89 -0.79
C LEU A 201 -3.50 -16.06 -0.09
N ALA A 202 -3.89 -15.18 0.83
CA ALA A 202 -2.96 -14.47 1.68
C ALA A 202 -3.43 -14.48 3.13
N LEU A 203 -2.47 -14.38 4.06
CA LEU A 203 -2.71 -13.98 5.44
C LEU A 203 -2.25 -12.53 5.59
N VAL A 204 -3.14 -11.62 5.97
CA VAL A 204 -2.92 -10.17 5.96
C VAL A 204 -3.24 -9.58 7.31
N LYS A 205 -2.38 -8.67 7.78
CA LYS A 205 -2.61 -7.85 8.95
C LYS A 205 -3.10 -6.47 8.50
N HIS A 206 -4.38 -6.18 8.70
CA HIS A 206 -5.01 -4.95 8.19
C HIS A 206 -4.49 -3.67 8.87
N ASN A 207 -4.00 -3.78 10.11
CA ASN A 207 -3.56 -2.64 10.91
C ASN A 207 -2.06 -2.31 10.79
N THR A 208 -1.34 -2.95 9.86
CA THR A 208 0.07 -2.61 9.60
C THR A 208 0.19 -1.87 8.28
N TYR A 209 0.66 -0.62 8.38
CA TYR A 209 0.77 0.29 7.26
C TYR A 209 2.09 0.09 6.49
N CYS A 210 2.03 0.32 5.19
CA CYS A 210 3.22 0.74 4.45
C CYS A 210 3.41 2.25 4.67
N ALA A 211 4.66 2.75 4.55
CA ALA A 211 5.06 4.11 4.89
C ALA A 211 4.04 5.22 4.56
#